data_AF-A0AAJ7CEY0-F1
#
_entry.id   AF-A0AAJ7CEY0-F1
#
_cell.length_a   1.000
_cell.length_b   1.000
_cell.length_c   1.000
_cell.angle_alpha   90.00
_cell.angle_beta   90.00
_cell.angle_gamma   90.00
#
_symmetry.space_group_name_H-M   'P 1'
#
loop_
_entity.id
_entity.type
_entity.pdbx_description
1 polymer ?
#
loop_
_entity_poly.entity_id
_entity_poly.type
_entity_poly.pdbx_seq_one_letter_code
_entity_poly.pdbx_strand_id
1 'polypeptide(L)'
;MSAYNPSENGEETELFRNRKCYFSINVQVVSNANMEITDIVARWQEFVHDSTIFNNSRFCATFEQGHCGDAILLGDNGYPLKPYLLTPLLNPQDAAEQWL
;
A
#
# COMPACT_ATOMS: atom_id res chain seq x y z
N MET A 1 -9.87 35.70 -0.98
CA MET A 1 -9.93 34.36 -0.38
C MET A 1 -11.36 34.10 0.03
N SER A 2 -12.11 33.33 -0.76
CA SER A 2 -13.48 32.91 -0.41
C SER A 2 -13.37 31.60 0.36
N ALA A 3 -13.96 31.56 1.56
CA ALA A 3 -14.05 30.35 2.36
C ALA A 3 -14.98 29.36 1.65
N TYR A 4 -14.42 28.22 1.24
CA TYR A 4 -15.15 27.09 0.70
C TYR A 4 -16.03 26.51 1.81
N ASN A 5 -17.32 26.34 1.52
CA ASN A 5 -18.31 25.81 2.45
C ASN A 5 -18.68 24.40 1.94
N PRO A 6 -18.17 23.30 2.53
CA PRO A 6 -18.54 21.97 2.11
C PRO A 6 -19.96 21.70 2.58
N SER A 7 -20.84 21.29 1.65
CA SER A 7 -22.07 20.57 2.01
C SER A 7 -21.72 19.35 2.87
N GLU A 8 -22.66 18.77 3.62
CA GLU A 8 -22.41 17.63 4.55
C GLU A 8 -21.73 16.41 3.88
N ASN A 9 -21.84 16.23 2.56
CA ASN A 9 -21.10 15.21 1.78
C ASN A 9 -19.70 15.63 1.32
N GLY A 10 -19.39 16.93 1.41
CA GLY A 10 -18.18 17.56 0.93
C GLY A 10 -16.97 17.21 1.78
N GLU A 11 -17.12 17.12 3.10
CA GLU A 11 -16.03 16.78 4.02
C GLU A 11 -15.48 15.36 3.80
N GLU A 12 -16.35 14.37 3.53
CA GLU A 12 -15.90 13.00 3.22
C GLU A 12 -15.20 12.90 1.86
N THR A 13 -15.65 13.65 0.84
CA THR A 13 -14.95 13.69 -0.46
C THR A 13 -13.57 14.33 -0.39
N GLU A 14 -13.37 15.31 0.51
CA GLU A 14 -12.06 15.95 0.70
C GLU A 14 -11.01 14.97 1.23
N LEU A 15 -11.42 13.88 1.89
CA LEU A 15 -10.53 12.81 2.32
C LEU A 15 -9.81 12.13 1.15
N PHE A 16 -10.39 12.16 -0.06
CA PHE A 16 -9.80 11.61 -1.27
C PHE A 16 -8.97 12.64 -2.06
N ARG A 17 -8.85 13.87 -1.57
CA ARG A 17 -8.02 14.90 -2.22
C ARG A 17 -6.56 14.74 -1.80
N ASN A 18 -5.67 14.55 -2.76
CA ASN A 18 -4.23 14.49 -2.51
C ASN A 18 -3.60 15.89 -2.31
N ARG A 19 -2.32 15.91 -1.93
CA ARG A 19 -1.54 17.16 -1.71
C ARG A 19 -1.42 18.05 -2.95
N LYS A 20 -1.73 17.53 -4.14
CA LYS A 20 -1.75 18.26 -5.42
C LYS A 20 -3.16 18.73 -5.81
N CYS A 21 -4.13 18.62 -4.90
CA CYS A 21 -5.54 18.99 -5.06
C CYS A 21 -6.33 18.15 -6.07
N TYR A 22 -5.85 16.96 -6.46
CA TYR A 22 -6.61 16.02 -7.29
C TYR A 22 -7.31 14.97 -6.43
N PHE A 23 -8.46 14.47 -6.89
CA PHE A 23 -9.11 13.31 -6.29
C PHE A 23 -8.38 12.03 -6.70
N SER A 24 -7.99 11.22 -5.71
CA SER A 24 -7.29 9.95 -5.91
C SER A 24 -7.64 8.94 -4.82
N ILE A 25 -7.55 7.66 -5.16
CA ILE A 25 -7.67 6.54 -4.24
C ILE A 25 -6.30 5.88 -4.08
N ASN A 26 -5.97 5.42 -2.88
CA ASN A 26 -4.81 4.54 -2.68
C ASN A 26 -5.22 3.09 -3.02
N VAL A 27 -4.41 2.42 -3.83
CA VAL A 27 -4.66 1.08 -4.35
C VAL A 27 -3.46 0.19 -4.07
N GLN A 28 -3.67 -0.88 -3.32
CA GLN A 28 -2.73 -1.99 -3.22
C GLN A 28 -3.02 -3.00 -4.32
N VAL A 29 -1.98 -3.47 -5.02
CA VAL A 29 -2.05 -4.56 -6.00
C VAL A 29 -0.97 -5.58 -5.64
N VAL A 30 -1.34 -6.86 -5.64
CA VAL A 30 -0.40 -7.97 -5.49
C VAL A 30 -0.33 -8.74 -6.79
N SER A 31 0.88 -9.02 -7.25
CA SER A 31 1.15 -9.87 -8.41
C SER A 31 2.00 -11.06 -8.00
N ASN A 32 1.78 -12.20 -8.65
CA ASN A 32 2.68 -13.35 -8.53
C ASN A 32 3.87 -13.24 -9.50
N ALA A 33 4.77 -14.22 -9.43
CA ALA A 33 5.97 -14.30 -10.28
C ALA A 33 5.67 -14.51 -11.79
N ASN A 34 4.45 -14.93 -12.13
CA ASN A 34 3.99 -15.04 -13.53
C ASN A 34 3.41 -13.72 -14.07
N MET A 35 3.56 -12.62 -13.32
CA MET A 35 2.97 -11.30 -13.63
C MET A 35 1.43 -11.31 -13.65
N GLU A 36 0.81 -12.24 -12.91
CA GLU A 36 -0.64 -12.29 -12.76
C GLU A 36 -1.05 -11.55 -11.48
N ILE A 37 -2.04 -10.67 -11.61
CA ILE A 37 -2.62 -9.98 -10.45
C ILE A 37 -3.44 -10.99 -9.63
N THR A 38 -3.09 -11.14 -8.35
CA THR A 38 -3.72 -12.10 -7.43
C THR A 38 -4.60 -11.44 -6.37
N ASP A 39 -4.38 -10.17 -6.07
CA ASP A 39 -5.20 -9.39 -5.13
C ASP A 39 -5.19 -7.90 -5.47
N ILE A 40 -6.32 -7.22 -5.27
CA ILE A 40 -6.47 -5.76 -5.44
C ILE A 40 -7.30 -5.21 -4.27
N VAL A 41 -6.79 -4.17 -3.62
CA VAL A 41 -7.52 -3.39 -2.62
C VAL A 41 -7.56 -1.92 -3.05
N ALA A 42 -8.70 -1.48 -3.60
CA ALA A 42 -8.91 -0.15 -4.18
C ALA A 42 -10.01 0.63 -3.45
N ARG A 43 -9.87 0.84 -2.14
CA ARG A 43 -10.94 1.43 -1.29
C ARG A 43 -10.46 2.45 -0.27
N TRP A 44 -9.18 2.82 -0.29
CA TRP A 44 -8.59 3.65 0.75
C TRP A 44 -8.33 5.07 0.25
N GLN A 45 -8.42 6.02 1.18
CA GLN A 45 -8.08 7.41 0.96
C GLN A 45 -6.57 7.59 0.79
N GLU A 46 -6.16 8.72 0.22
CA GLU A 46 -4.74 8.96 -0.13
C GLU A 46 -3.82 9.10 1.08
N PHE A 47 -4.34 9.56 2.22
CA PHE A 47 -3.53 9.71 3.44
C PHE A 47 -3.34 8.40 4.22
N VAL A 48 -3.99 7.31 3.80
CA VAL A 48 -3.87 6.02 4.48
C VAL A 48 -2.55 5.38 4.08
N HIS A 49 -1.73 5.05 5.07
CA HIS A 49 -0.43 4.40 4.87
C HIS A 49 -0.58 3.00 4.27
N ASP A 50 0.33 2.61 3.38
CA ASP A 50 0.32 1.31 2.70
C ASP A 50 0.36 0.14 3.70
N SER A 51 1.11 0.26 4.79
CA SER A 51 1.09 -0.69 5.91
C SER A 51 -0.31 -0.92 6.51
N THR A 52 -1.13 0.13 6.58
CA THR A 52 -2.51 0.04 7.08
C THR A 52 -3.39 -0.69 6.07
N ILE A 53 -3.23 -0.40 4.78
CA ILE A 53 -3.94 -1.08 3.69
C ILE A 53 -3.60 -2.58 3.71
N PHE A 54 -2.31 -2.91 3.82
CA PHE A 54 -1.80 -4.27 3.88
C PHE A 54 -2.40 -5.06 5.04
N ASN A 55 -2.29 -4.53 6.26
CA ASN A 55 -2.79 -5.20 7.47
C ASN A 55 -4.32 -5.42 7.42
N ASN A 56 -5.06 -4.59 6.67
CA ASN A 56 -6.50 -4.72 6.47
C ASN A 56 -6.89 -5.43 5.15
N SER A 57 -5.93 -6.03 4.46
CA SER A 57 -6.19 -6.80 3.25
C SER A 57 -6.51 -8.26 3.57
N ARG A 58 -7.41 -8.86 2.79
CA ARG A 58 -7.68 -10.31 2.88
C ARG A 58 -6.43 -11.11 2.54
N PHE A 59 -5.59 -10.58 1.65
CA PHE A 59 -4.34 -11.18 1.26
C PHE A 59 -3.39 -11.35 2.46
N CYS A 60 -3.17 -10.30 3.27
CA CYS A 60 -2.35 -10.40 4.48
C CYS A 60 -2.87 -11.49 5.43
N ALA A 61 -4.19 -11.53 5.67
CA ALA A 61 -4.77 -12.56 6.54
C ALA A 61 -4.57 -13.99 5.98
N THR A 62 -4.70 -14.16 4.66
CA THR A 62 -4.48 -15.45 3.99
C THR A 62 -3.01 -15.87 4.08
N PHE A 63 -2.11 -14.90 3.92
CA PHE A 63 -0.67 -15.09 3.99
C PHE A 63 -0.22 -15.49 5.41
N GLU A 64 -0.69 -14.79 6.44
CA GLU A 64 -0.37 -15.07 7.84
C GLU A 64 -0.92 -16.42 8.33
N GLN A 65 -1.97 -16.94 7.69
CA GLN A 65 -2.50 -18.28 7.94
C GLN A 65 -1.65 -19.40 7.31
N GLY A 66 -0.57 -19.06 6.59
CA GLY A 66 0.34 -20.03 5.98
C GLY A 66 -0.15 -20.62 4.66
N HIS A 67 -1.21 -20.07 4.06
CA HIS A 67 -1.75 -20.56 2.78
C HIS A 67 -0.85 -20.23 1.57
N CYS A 68 0.20 -19.43 1.77
CA CYS A 68 1.14 -19.04 0.72
C CYS A 68 2.46 -19.83 0.76
N GLY A 69 2.59 -20.84 1.64
CA GLY A 69 3.79 -21.67 1.75
C GLY A 69 5.05 -20.83 2.03
N ASP A 70 6.13 -21.11 1.30
CA ASP A 70 7.43 -20.42 1.41
C ASP A 70 7.52 -19.16 0.52
N ALA A 71 6.39 -18.63 0.07
CA ALA A 71 6.39 -17.40 -0.72
C ALA A 71 6.97 -16.22 0.09
N ILE A 72 7.59 -15.28 -0.62
CA ILE A 72 8.07 -14.02 -0.07
C ILE A 72 7.46 -12.87 -0.86
N LEU A 73 6.98 -11.87 -0.15
CA LEU A 73 6.49 -10.62 -0.72
C LEU A 73 7.62 -9.61 -0.80
N LEU A 74 7.63 -8.86 -1.90
CA LEU A 74 8.47 -7.69 -2.08
C LEU A 74 7.55 -6.47 -2.03
N GLY A 75 7.67 -5.68 -0.97
CA GLY A 75 6.96 -4.42 -0.79
C GLY A 75 7.90 -3.24 -1.00
N ASP A 76 7.34 -2.05 -1.19
CA ASP A 76 8.13 -0.82 -1.08
C ASP A 76 8.38 -0.43 0.38
N ASN A 77 9.02 0.73 0.60
CA ASN A 77 9.36 1.20 1.95
C ASN A 77 8.14 1.56 2.82
N GLY A 78 6.95 1.76 2.22
CA GLY A 78 5.70 2.04 2.93
C GLY A 78 5.14 0.82 3.68
N TYR A 79 5.66 -0.37 3.40
CA TYR A 79 5.28 -1.62 4.05
C TYR A 79 6.19 -1.94 5.25
N PRO A 80 5.68 -2.68 6.25
CA PRO A 80 6.50 -3.14 7.37
C PRO A 80 7.40 -4.31 6.93
N LEU A 81 8.64 -4.35 7.44
CA LEU A 81 9.49 -5.53 7.31
C LEU A 81 8.91 -6.69 8.16
N LYS A 82 8.62 -7.82 7.53
CA LYS A 82 8.15 -9.04 8.20
C LYS A 82 8.93 -10.27 7.70
N PRO A 83 8.88 -11.43 8.39
CA PRO A 83 9.56 -12.65 7.93
C PRO A 83 9.22 -13.09 6.50
N TYR A 84 8.08 -12.64 5.98
CA TYR A 84 7.57 -12.96 4.65
C TYR A 84 7.35 -11.73 3.75
N LEU A 85 7.72 -10.52 4.21
CA LEU A 85 7.56 -9.27 3.48
C LEU A 85 8.85 -8.47 3.58
N LEU A 86 9.62 -8.48 2.49
CA LEU A 86 10.87 -7.76 2.37
C LEU A 86 10.62 -6.38 1.79
N THR A 87 11.33 -5.39 2.32
CA THR A 87 11.32 -4.01 1.84
C THR A 87 12.75 -3.55 1.57
N PRO A 88 12.97 -2.67 0.58
CA PRO A 88 14.31 -2.28 0.17
C PRO A 88 15.12 -1.63 1.31
N LEU A 89 16.43 -1.84 1.29
CA LEU A 89 17.35 -1.11 2.17
C LEU A 89 17.33 0.38 1.83
N LEU A 90 17.11 1.22 2.84
CA LEU A 90 17.04 2.68 2.65
C LEU A 90 18.39 3.32 2.29
N ASN A 91 19.49 2.71 2.72
CA ASN A 91 20.83 3.26 2.58
C ASN A 91 21.86 2.16 2.25
N PRO A 92 21.80 1.58 1.04
CA PRO A 92 22.74 0.55 0.62
C PRO A 92 24.16 1.12 0.53
N GLN A 93 25.11 0.46 1.19
CA GLN A 93 26.53 0.82 1.28
C GLN A 93 27.37 0.20 0.16
N ASP A 94 26.89 -0.88 -0.46
CA ASP A 94 27.57 -1.52 -1.58
C ASP A 94 26.60 -1.97 -2.68
N ALA A 95 27.17 -2.50 -3.77
CA ALA A 95 26.41 -2.94 -4.92
C ALA A 95 25.54 -4.16 -4.62
N ALA A 96 25.88 -5.00 -3.63
CA ALA A 96 25.04 -6.13 -3.25
C ALA A 96 23.81 -5.65 -2.47
N GLU A 97 23.98 -4.64 -1.61
CA GLU A 97 22.90 -4.02 -0.86
C GLU A 97 21.95 -3.19 -1.74
N GLN A 98 22.41 -2.66 -2.88
CA GLN A 98 21.54 -1.93 -3.83
C GLN A 98 20.44 -2.79 -4.45
N TRP A 99 20.62 -4.11 -4.48
CA TRP A 99 19.64 -5.06 -5.04
C TRP A 99 18.78 -5.73 -3.96
N LEU A 100 18.90 -5.30 -2.69
CA LEU A 100 18.15 -5.79 -1.54
C LEU A 100 17.14 -4.74 -1.03
#